data_AF-A0A6P1Q4Y7-F1
#
_entry.id   AF-A0A6P1Q4Y7-F1
#
_cell.length_a   1.000
_cell.length_b   1.000
_cell.length_c   1.000
_cell.angle_alpha   90.00
_cell.angle_beta   90.00
_cell.angle_gamma   90.00
#
_symmetry.space_group_name_H-M   'P 1'
#
loop_
_entity.id
_entity.type
_entity.pdbx_description
1 polymer ?
#
loop_
_entity_poly.entity_id
_entity_poly.type
_entity_poly.pdbx_seq_one_letter_code
_entity_poly.pdbx_strand_id
1 'polypeptide(L)'
;MMKPARKPQTSAAPKVKRKAREEQNQEARDRKRDKKRRGHAAGSRANPVTQQNNKGNAAQAKDPRIGSKKPVPLLKEGTVVATPVKKAPVQQKPLMSPEDELAMLENDERLDTLLDRLENNDMLSAEEQAWLDQTLDRIDVLMEQLGIEMDDEADEDADEDMYRLLKGER
;
A
#
# COMPACT_ATOMS: atom_id res chain seq x y z
N MET A 1 -40.25 2.14 -42.09
CA MET A 1 -41.55 1.77 -41.47
C MET A 1 -41.54 2.25 -40.02
N MET A 2 -42.44 3.16 -39.68
CA MET A 2 -42.56 3.79 -38.36
C MET A 2 -42.99 2.75 -37.31
N LYS A 3 -42.27 2.67 -36.18
CA LYS A 3 -42.72 1.86 -35.03
C LYS A 3 -43.81 2.63 -34.27
N PRO A 4 -44.89 1.96 -33.81
CA PRO A 4 -46.07 2.60 -33.25
C PRO A 4 -45.81 3.21 -31.86
N ALA A 5 -46.51 4.30 -31.55
CA ALA A 5 -46.44 5.03 -30.29
C ALA A 5 -46.80 4.15 -29.08
N ARG A 6 -46.07 4.33 -27.96
CA ARG A 6 -46.35 3.66 -26.68
C ARG A 6 -47.72 4.07 -26.15
N LYS A 7 -48.56 3.09 -25.79
CA LYS A 7 -49.83 3.28 -25.07
C LYS A 7 -49.59 3.98 -23.71
N PRO A 8 -50.48 4.88 -23.26
CA PRO A 8 -50.32 5.55 -21.96
C PRO A 8 -50.43 4.53 -20.82
N GLN A 9 -49.50 4.56 -19.87
CA GLN A 9 -49.57 3.75 -18.67
C GLN A 9 -50.69 4.26 -17.75
N THR A 10 -51.89 3.72 -17.90
CA THR A 10 -52.95 3.85 -16.88
C THR A 10 -52.92 2.63 -15.98
N SER A 11 -52.02 2.62 -14.99
CA SER A 11 -52.15 1.73 -13.83
C SER A 11 -51.50 2.40 -12.61
N ALA A 12 -52.14 3.47 -12.12
CA ALA A 12 -51.88 3.90 -10.75
C ALA A 12 -52.35 2.76 -9.85
N ALA A 13 -51.41 2.08 -9.18
CA ALA A 13 -51.72 1.06 -8.19
C ALA A 13 -52.74 1.63 -7.17
N PRO A 14 -53.75 0.86 -6.75
CA PRO A 14 -54.76 1.36 -5.84
C PRO A 14 -54.07 1.84 -4.55
N LYS A 15 -54.28 3.12 -4.21
CA LYS A 15 -53.77 3.71 -2.97
C LYS A 15 -54.31 2.89 -1.80
N VAL A 16 -53.46 2.08 -1.18
CA VAL A 16 -53.81 1.30 0.02
C VAL A 16 -54.24 2.29 1.09
N LYS A 17 -55.53 2.29 1.43
CA LYS A 17 -56.07 3.13 2.49
C LYS A 17 -55.39 2.73 3.80
N ARG A 18 -54.92 3.72 4.57
CA ARG A 18 -54.31 3.46 5.88
C ARG A 18 -55.36 2.85 6.81
N LYS A 19 -55.03 1.73 7.44
CA LYS A 19 -55.86 1.06 8.43
C LYS A 19 -56.20 1.99 9.59
N ALA A 20 -57.40 1.84 10.15
CA ALA A 20 -57.80 2.57 11.35
C ALA A 20 -56.92 2.15 12.55
N ARG A 21 -56.81 3.03 13.56
CA ARG A 21 -56.02 2.75 14.78
C ARG A 21 -56.47 1.48 15.50
N GLU A 22 -57.77 1.22 15.54
CA GLU A 22 -58.35 0.03 16.15
C GLU A 22 -57.95 -1.25 15.42
N GLU A 23 -58.02 -1.24 14.08
CA GLU A 23 -57.59 -2.36 13.23
C GLU A 23 -56.08 -2.66 13.41
N GLN A 24 -55.25 -1.62 13.51
CA GLN A 24 -53.83 -1.78 13.81
C GLN A 24 -53.59 -2.43 15.18
N ASN A 25 -54.36 -2.04 16.20
CA ASN A 25 -54.26 -2.62 17.54
C ASN A 25 -54.66 -4.10 17.55
N GLN A 26 -55.72 -4.46 16.82
CA GLN A 26 -56.15 -5.84 16.68
C GLN A 26 -55.10 -6.68 15.94
N GLU A 27 -54.58 -6.18 14.83
CA GLU A 27 -53.51 -6.84 14.06
C GLU A 27 -52.23 -7.02 14.90
N ALA A 28 -51.88 -6.05 15.75
CA ALA A 28 -50.75 -6.17 16.66
C ALA A 28 -50.97 -7.28 17.71
N ARG A 29 -52.19 -7.41 18.24
CA ARG A 29 -52.55 -8.50 19.19
C ARG A 29 -52.49 -9.86 18.51
N ASP A 30 -53.02 -9.97 17.30
CA ASP A 30 -53.03 -11.23 16.55
C ASP A 30 -51.60 -11.64 16.15
N ARG A 31 -50.79 -10.70 15.64
CA ARG A 31 -49.36 -10.91 15.38
C ARG A 31 -48.59 -11.35 16.62
N LYS A 32 -48.96 -10.86 17.82
CA LYS A 32 -48.35 -11.30 19.09
C LYS A 32 -48.74 -12.73 19.44
N ARG A 33 -50.00 -13.13 19.23
CA ARG A 33 -50.45 -14.52 19.43
C ARG A 33 -49.76 -15.48 18.45
N ASP A 34 -49.63 -15.08 17.19
CA ASP A 34 -48.96 -15.89 16.15
C ASP A 34 -47.48 -16.05 16.47
N LYS A 35 -46.77 -14.95 16.80
CA LYS A 35 -45.35 -15.00 17.18
C LYS A 35 -45.09 -15.81 18.45
N LYS A 36 -46.04 -15.88 19.39
CA LYS A 36 -45.91 -16.68 20.61
C LYS A 36 -45.95 -18.19 20.31
N ARG A 37 -46.75 -18.60 19.32
CA ARG A 37 -46.89 -20.01 18.92
C ARG A 37 -45.90 -20.43 17.84
N ARG A 38 -45.37 -19.49 17.07
CA ARG A 38 -44.37 -19.75 16.05
C ARG A 38 -43.04 -20.10 16.71
N GLY A 39 -42.54 -21.32 16.47
CA GLY A 39 -41.17 -21.70 16.82
C GLY A 39 -40.11 -20.91 16.05
N HIS A 40 -38.84 -21.16 16.33
CA HIS A 40 -37.75 -20.60 15.53
C HIS A 40 -37.82 -21.06 14.08
N ALA A 41 -37.39 -20.21 13.14
CA ALA A 41 -37.35 -20.56 11.72
C ALA A 41 -36.41 -21.74 11.48
N ALA A 42 -36.75 -22.59 10.50
CA ALA A 42 -35.86 -23.66 10.05
C ALA A 42 -34.50 -23.07 9.63
N GLY A 43 -33.40 -23.73 10.02
CA GLY A 43 -32.05 -23.25 9.75
C GLY A 43 -31.51 -22.16 10.71
N SER A 44 -32.30 -21.67 11.67
CA SER A 44 -31.87 -20.63 12.64
C SER A 44 -30.64 -20.99 13.48
N ARG A 45 -30.27 -22.27 13.57
CA ARG A 45 -29.06 -22.75 14.27
C ARG A 45 -27.82 -22.74 13.36
N ALA A 46 -27.99 -23.05 12.08
CA ALA A 46 -26.90 -23.13 11.11
C ALA A 46 -26.54 -21.75 10.55
N ASN A 47 -27.53 -20.87 10.44
CA ASN A 47 -27.34 -19.49 10.04
C ASN A 47 -28.05 -18.59 11.08
N PRO A 48 -27.37 -18.20 12.18
CA PRO A 48 -27.96 -17.27 13.12
C PRO A 48 -28.19 -15.96 12.39
N VAL A 49 -29.47 -15.65 12.11
CA VAL A 49 -29.85 -14.34 11.56
C VAL A 49 -29.35 -13.30 12.55
N THR A 50 -28.28 -12.61 12.18
CA THR A 50 -27.74 -11.50 12.95
C THR A 50 -28.87 -10.50 13.13
N GLN A 51 -29.28 -10.27 14.38
CA GLN A 51 -30.21 -9.18 14.66
C GLN A 51 -29.49 -7.89 14.26
N GLN A 52 -29.82 -7.37 13.07
CA GLN A 52 -29.42 -6.04 12.65
C GLN A 52 -30.17 -5.05 13.54
N ASN A 53 -29.67 -4.88 14.76
CA ASN A 53 -30.01 -3.73 15.58
C ASN A 53 -29.48 -2.52 14.83
N ASN A 54 -30.40 -1.76 14.25
CA ASN A 54 -30.14 -0.56 13.47
C ASN A 54 -29.69 0.63 14.34
N LYS A 55 -28.93 0.35 15.42
CA LYS A 55 -28.34 1.35 16.30
C LYS A 55 -26.85 1.38 16.02
N GLY A 56 -26.39 2.54 15.55
CA GLY A 56 -25.05 2.77 15.06
C GLY A 56 -23.96 2.28 16.02
N ASN A 57 -22.90 1.75 15.41
CA ASN A 57 -21.54 1.66 15.93
C ASN A 57 -21.34 1.01 17.31
N ALA A 58 -22.23 0.14 17.77
CA ALA A 58 -21.89 -0.80 18.83
C ALA A 58 -21.17 -1.99 18.20
N ALA A 59 -19.92 -2.22 18.61
CA ALA A 59 -19.12 -3.35 18.15
C ALA A 59 -19.91 -4.66 18.30
N GLN A 60 -20.19 -5.33 17.18
CA GLN A 60 -20.87 -6.62 17.20
C GLN A 60 -20.07 -7.60 18.07
N ALA A 61 -20.76 -8.33 18.95
CA ALA A 61 -20.13 -9.37 19.76
C ALA A 61 -19.49 -10.40 18.84
N LYS A 62 -18.16 -10.48 18.86
CA LYS A 62 -17.39 -11.45 18.08
C LYS A 62 -17.60 -12.84 18.66
N ASP A 63 -17.76 -13.85 17.81
CA ASP A 63 -17.90 -15.24 18.23
C ASP A 63 -16.66 -15.66 19.04
N PRO A 64 -16.80 -16.19 20.27
CA PRO A 64 -15.67 -16.68 21.06
C PRO A 64 -14.81 -17.73 20.37
N ARG A 65 -15.36 -18.45 19.38
CA ARG A 65 -14.61 -19.44 18.58
C ARG A 65 -13.64 -18.78 17.59
N ILE A 66 -13.87 -17.52 17.21
CA ILE A 66 -13.01 -16.77 16.30
C ILE A 66 -12.02 -15.98 17.14
N GLY A 67 -10.78 -16.46 17.23
CA GLY A 67 -9.70 -15.78 17.93
C GLY A 67 -9.39 -14.38 17.41
N SER A 68 -8.59 -13.62 18.15
CA SER A 68 -8.17 -12.28 17.75
C SER A 68 -7.27 -12.33 16.51
N LYS A 69 -7.78 -11.86 15.37
CA LYS A 69 -6.99 -11.64 14.13
C LYS A 69 -6.28 -10.27 14.09
N LYS A 70 -6.05 -9.64 15.24
CA LYS A 70 -5.31 -8.37 15.28
C LYS A 70 -3.82 -8.68 15.08
N PRO A 71 -3.13 -8.03 14.12
CA PRO A 71 -1.71 -8.26 13.89
C PRO A 71 -0.92 -7.84 15.13
N VAL A 72 0.08 -8.64 15.48
CA VAL A 72 1.01 -8.37 16.58
C VAL A 72 2.32 -7.84 15.98
N PRO A 73 2.81 -6.67 16.39
CA PRO A 73 4.08 -6.14 15.88
C PRO A 73 5.25 -6.99 16.38
N LEU A 74 6.22 -7.22 15.48
CA LEU A 74 7.43 -8.03 15.75
C LEU A 74 8.60 -7.21 16.31
N LEU A 75 8.47 -5.88 16.40
CA LEU A 75 9.49 -4.98 16.92
C LEU A 75 9.35 -4.84 18.45
N LYS A 76 10.48 -4.64 19.13
CA LYS A 76 10.56 -4.56 20.60
C LYS A 76 9.67 -3.45 21.17
N GLU A 77 9.06 -3.76 22.30
CA GLU A 77 8.08 -3.00 23.09
C GLU A 77 8.26 -1.47 23.02
N GLY A 78 7.25 -0.75 22.52
CA GLY A 78 7.17 0.72 22.64
C GLY A 78 6.66 1.50 21.42
N THR A 79 6.61 0.90 20.24
CA THR A 79 6.03 1.55 19.06
C THR A 79 4.54 1.21 18.94
N VAL A 80 3.69 2.05 19.51
CA VAL A 80 2.24 2.00 19.29
C VAL A 80 1.96 2.26 17.80
N VAL A 81 1.73 1.19 17.03
CA VAL A 81 1.22 1.33 15.67
C VAL A 81 -0.26 1.68 15.75
N ALA A 82 -0.52 2.99 15.85
CA ALA A 82 -1.84 3.54 15.58
C ALA A 82 -2.29 3.08 14.19
N THR A 83 -3.57 2.72 14.12
CA THR A 83 -4.41 2.39 12.95
C THR A 83 -3.85 2.71 11.56
N PRO A 84 -4.09 1.86 10.54
CA PRO A 84 -3.62 2.11 9.18
C PRO A 84 -4.38 3.28 8.56
N VAL A 85 -3.91 4.50 8.83
CA VAL A 85 -4.15 5.64 7.96
C VAL A 85 -3.53 5.24 6.63
N LYS A 86 -4.31 5.32 5.54
CA LYS A 86 -3.80 5.16 4.18
C LYS A 86 -2.66 6.18 4.01
N LYS A 87 -1.42 5.73 4.22
CA LYS A 87 -0.24 6.57 4.02
C LYS A 87 -0.17 6.81 2.52
N ALA A 88 -0.15 8.08 2.13
CA ALA A 88 0.39 8.50 0.83
C ALA A 88 1.71 7.75 0.60
N PRO A 89 2.11 7.47 -0.66
CA PRO A 89 3.37 6.80 -0.94
C PRO A 89 4.48 7.61 -0.26
N VAL A 90 4.90 7.14 0.90
CA VAL A 90 6.08 7.64 1.58
C VAL A 90 7.17 7.22 0.61
N GLN A 91 7.77 8.20 -0.07
CA GLN A 91 8.99 7.95 -0.80
C GLN A 91 9.91 7.27 0.21
N GLN A 92 10.09 5.97 0.03
CA GLN A 92 11.04 5.22 0.81
C GLN A 92 12.34 5.89 0.44
N LYS A 93 12.93 6.61 1.40
CA LYS A 93 14.31 7.04 1.24
C LYS A 93 15.08 5.81 0.81
N PRO A 94 15.85 5.85 -0.29
CA PRO A 94 16.69 4.72 -0.66
C PRO A 94 17.46 4.31 0.60
N LEU A 95 17.48 3.00 0.89
CA LEU A 95 18.02 2.48 2.16
C LEU A 95 19.53 2.73 2.31
N MET A 96 20.18 3.19 1.24
CA MET A 96 21.60 3.50 1.14
C MET A 96 21.76 4.91 0.58
N SER A 97 22.72 5.68 1.10
CA SER A 97 23.19 6.90 0.43
C SER A 97 23.80 6.50 -0.92
N PRO A 98 23.69 7.31 -1.99
CA PRO A 98 24.45 7.09 -3.22
C PRO A 98 25.97 6.94 -2.95
N GLU A 99 26.49 7.63 -1.93
CA GLU A 99 27.87 7.50 -1.44
C GLU A 99 28.17 6.09 -0.91
N ASP A 100 27.24 5.50 -0.14
CA ASP A 100 27.41 4.16 0.44
C ASP A 100 27.35 3.08 -0.64
N GLU A 101 26.50 3.27 -1.66
CA GLU A 101 26.41 2.36 -2.81
C GLU A 101 27.68 2.42 -3.66
N LEU A 102 28.20 3.63 -3.94
CA LEU A 102 29.45 3.83 -4.66
C LEU A 102 30.62 3.17 -3.93
N ALA A 103 30.76 3.41 -2.63
CA ALA A 103 31.80 2.79 -1.81
C ALA A 103 31.69 1.25 -1.77
N MET A 104 30.47 0.70 -1.85
CA MET A 104 30.30 -0.76 -1.92
C MET A 104 30.78 -1.32 -3.25
N LEU A 105 30.49 -0.64 -4.37
CA LEU A 105 30.91 -1.06 -5.71
C LEU A 105 32.43 -0.93 -5.88
N GLU A 106 33.04 0.14 -5.36
CA GLU A 106 34.50 0.35 -5.35
C GLU A 106 35.26 -0.68 -4.52
N ASN A 107 34.63 -1.29 -3.50
CA ASN A 107 35.23 -2.33 -2.66
C ASN A 107 34.78 -3.76 -3.06
N ASP A 108 34.16 -3.96 -4.24
CA ASP A 108 33.74 -5.28 -4.69
C ASP A 108 34.95 -6.07 -5.24
N GLU A 109 35.33 -7.14 -4.53
CA GLU A 109 36.41 -8.05 -4.92
C GLU A 109 36.25 -8.62 -6.34
N ARG A 110 35.01 -8.78 -6.82
CA ARG A 110 34.74 -9.27 -8.17
C ARG A 110 35.11 -8.23 -9.21
N LEU A 111 34.79 -6.95 -8.97
CA LEU A 111 35.15 -5.86 -9.87
C LEU A 111 36.67 -5.77 -10.00
N ASP A 112 37.37 -5.75 -8.86
CA ASP A 112 38.84 -5.73 -8.80
C ASP A 112 39.46 -6.91 -9.57
N THR A 113 38.97 -8.13 -9.34
CA THR A 113 39.50 -9.32 -10.01
C THR A 113 39.32 -9.26 -11.53
N LEU A 114 38.21 -8.69 -12.02
CA LEU A 114 37.96 -8.56 -13.46
C LEU A 114 38.83 -7.47 -14.09
N LEU A 115 39.08 -6.36 -13.36
CA LEU A 115 40.01 -5.31 -13.78
C LEU A 115 41.46 -5.84 -13.84
N ASP A 116 41.91 -6.57 -12.83
CA ASP A 116 43.24 -7.20 -12.81
C ASP A 116 43.43 -8.13 -14.02
N ARG A 117 42.42 -8.92 -14.38
CA ARG A 117 42.48 -9.78 -15.57
C ARG A 117 42.56 -8.98 -16.86
N LEU A 118 41.82 -7.87 -16.94
CA LEU A 118 41.87 -6.97 -18.09
C LEU A 118 43.27 -6.34 -18.23
N GLU A 119 43.89 -5.92 -17.13
CA GLU A 119 45.29 -5.43 -17.12
C GLU A 119 46.28 -6.50 -17.56
N ASN A 120 46.05 -7.75 -17.15
CA ASN A 120 46.84 -8.90 -17.58
C ASN A 120 46.57 -9.32 -19.05
N ASN A 121 45.69 -8.62 -19.78
CA ASN A 121 45.26 -8.92 -21.14
C ASN A 121 44.59 -10.31 -21.29
N ASP A 122 43.98 -10.82 -20.22
CA ASP A 122 43.20 -12.05 -20.27
C ASP A 122 41.84 -11.82 -20.93
N MET A 123 41.35 -12.83 -21.65
CA MET A 123 40.06 -12.76 -22.34
C MET A 123 38.92 -13.01 -21.36
N LEU A 124 38.12 -11.97 -21.10
CA LEU A 124 36.90 -12.05 -20.31
C LEU A 124 35.78 -12.75 -21.11
N SER A 125 34.91 -13.49 -20.42
CA SER A 125 33.70 -14.02 -21.05
C SER A 125 32.72 -12.89 -21.37
N ALA A 126 31.81 -13.13 -22.33
CA ALA A 126 30.82 -12.11 -22.72
C ALA A 126 29.91 -11.69 -21.54
N GLU A 127 29.64 -12.60 -20.60
CA GLU A 127 28.83 -12.32 -19.41
C GLU A 127 29.61 -11.49 -18.39
N GLU A 128 30.91 -11.75 -18.21
CA GLU A 128 31.79 -10.97 -17.33
C GLU A 128 32.00 -9.55 -17.87
N GLN A 129 32.22 -9.41 -19.17
CA GLN A 129 32.34 -8.10 -19.81
C GLN A 129 31.06 -7.28 -19.68
N ALA A 130 29.90 -7.88 -19.98
CA ALA A 130 28.61 -7.18 -19.86
C ALA A 130 28.31 -6.75 -18.42
N TRP A 131 28.71 -7.57 -17.43
CA TRP A 131 28.57 -7.21 -16.02
C TRP A 131 29.52 -6.08 -15.63
N LEU A 132 30.77 -6.12 -16.10
CA LEU A 132 31.77 -5.07 -15.87
C LEU A 132 31.28 -3.74 -16.43
N ASP A 133 30.88 -3.72 -17.70
CA ASP A 133 30.37 -2.52 -18.37
C ASP A 133 29.15 -1.95 -17.63
N GLN A 134 28.19 -2.80 -17.24
CA GLN A 134 27.01 -2.37 -16.47
C GLN A 134 27.37 -1.80 -15.10
N THR A 135 28.41 -2.34 -14.46
CA THR A 135 28.85 -1.89 -13.14
C THR A 135 29.55 -0.54 -13.25
N LEU A 136 30.38 -0.34 -14.26
CA LEU A 136 31.02 0.94 -14.56
C LEU A 136 29.97 2.01 -14.91
N ASP A 137 28.99 1.70 -15.75
CA ASP A 137 27.87 2.62 -16.05
C ASP A 137 27.11 3.03 -14.77
N ARG A 138 26.96 2.10 -13.82
CA ARG A 138 26.30 2.39 -12.53
C ARG A 138 27.13 3.32 -11.67
N ILE A 139 28.45 3.11 -11.65
CA ILE A 139 29.41 3.96 -10.94
C ILE A 139 29.36 5.39 -11.51
N ASP A 140 29.37 5.55 -12.84
CA ASP A 140 29.25 6.86 -13.49
C ASP A 140 27.99 7.62 -13.09
N VAL A 141 26.84 6.94 -13.09
CA VAL A 141 25.57 7.52 -12.65
C VAL A 141 25.61 7.90 -11.17
N LEU A 142 26.28 7.13 -10.32
CA LEU A 142 26.42 7.44 -8.89
C LEU A 142 27.33 8.66 -8.67
N MET A 143 28.42 8.78 -9.44
CA MET A 143 29.30 9.95 -9.40
C MET A 143 28.57 11.22 -9.84
N GLU A 144 27.80 11.18 -10.93
CA GLU A 144 26.96 12.30 -11.39
C GLU A 144 25.92 12.70 -10.32
N GLN A 145 25.28 11.72 -9.67
CA GLN A 145 24.31 11.97 -8.60
C GLN A 145 24.93 12.65 -7.37
N LEU A 146 26.22 12.43 -7.13
CA LEU A 146 26.98 13.06 -6.05
C LEU A 146 27.56 14.43 -6.45
N GLY A 147 27.41 14.84 -7.71
CA GLY A 147 27.98 16.08 -8.23
C GLY A 147 29.50 16.01 -8.41
N ILE A 148 30.06 14.79 -8.51
CA ILE A 148 31.43 14.57 -8.97
C ILE A 148 31.33 14.52 -10.49
N GLU A 149 31.21 15.69 -11.13
CA GLU A 149 31.21 15.78 -12.58
C GLU A 149 32.59 15.32 -13.09
N MET A 150 32.63 14.26 -13.91
CA MET A 150 33.85 13.85 -14.64
C MET A 150 34.11 14.76 -15.84
N ASP A 151 33.83 16.06 -15.72
CA ASP A 151 34.23 17.00 -16.77
C ASP A 151 35.72 17.30 -16.57
N ASP A 152 36.53 16.95 -17.57
CA ASP A 152 37.98 17.20 -17.59
C ASP A 152 38.29 18.73 -17.65
N GLU A 153 37.27 19.56 -17.79
CA GLU A 153 37.34 21.01 -17.66
C GLU A 153 37.21 21.38 -16.17
N ALA A 154 38.27 21.06 -15.40
CA ALA A 154 38.40 21.48 -14.01
C ALA A 154 38.05 22.97 -13.89
N ASP A 155 36.91 23.26 -13.25
CA ASP A 155 36.42 24.60 -13.00
C ASP A 155 37.50 25.30 -12.13
N GLU A 156 38.31 26.17 -12.74
CA GLU A 156 39.46 26.86 -12.09
C GLU A 156 39.04 27.52 -10.76
N ASP A 157 37.76 27.87 -10.61
CA ASP A 157 37.16 28.44 -9.41
C ASP A 157 37.09 27.45 -8.20
N ALA A 158 36.90 26.15 -8.44
CA ALA A 158 36.84 25.14 -7.37
C ALA A 158 38.23 24.84 -6.79
N ASP A 159 39.25 24.85 -7.66
CA ASP A 159 40.65 24.73 -7.25
C ASP A 159 41.13 25.97 -6.49
N GLU A 160 40.69 27.18 -6.87
CA GLU A 160 41.02 28.43 -6.16
C GLU A 160 40.46 28.48 -4.73
N ASP A 161 39.23 28.03 -4.52
CA ASP A 161 38.61 27.98 -3.19
C ASP A 161 39.26 26.91 -2.28
N MET A 162 39.67 25.77 -2.85
CA MET A 162 40.45 24.75 -2.15
C MET A 162 41.86 25.26 -1.81
N TYR A 163 42.52 25.98 -2.72
CA TYR A 163 43.82 26.60 -2.47
C TYR A 163 43.77 27.72 -1.43
N ARG A 164 42.71 28.54 -1.40
CA ARG A 164 42.47 29.57 -0.37
C ARG A 164 42.25 28.95 1.01
N LEU A 165 41.45 27.90 1.08
CA LEU A 165 41.20 27.18 2.33
C LEU A 165 42.48 26.54 2.87
N LEU A 166 43.31 25.97 1.98
CA LEU A 166 44.60 25.38 2.33
C LEU A 166 45.64 26.43 2.74
N LYS A 167 45.63 27.63 2.15
CA LYS A 167 46.49 28.75 2.55
C LYS A 167 46.02 29.48 3.81
N GLY A 168 44.82 29.20 4.31
CA GLY A 168 44.30 29.79 5.55
C GLY A 168 44.04 31.29 5.46
N GLU A 169 43.86 31.84 4.26
CA GLU A 169 43.42 33.21 4.07
C GLU A 169 41.91 33.27 4.26
N ARG A 170 41.50 33.75 5.44
CA ARG A 170 40.11 34.10 5.79
C ARG A 170 39.83 35.57 5.49
#